data_AF-A0A158JMN8-F1
#
_entry.id   AF-A0A158JMN8-F1
#
_cell.length_a   1.000
_cell.length_b   1.000
_cell.length_c   1.000
_cell.angle_alpha   90.00
_cell.angle_beta   90.00
_cell.angle_gamma   90.00
#
_symmetry.space_group_name_H-M   'P 1'
#
loop_
_entity.id
_entity.type
_entity.pdbx_description
1 polymer ?
#
loop_
_entity_poly.entity_id
_entity_poly.type
_entity_poly.pdbx_seq_one_letter_code
_entity_poly.pdbx_strand_id
1 'polypeptide(L)' 'MRKCESDGVITTDQELIVSLLDSGCTRAEVGDRLNMSAAVIGRQISRIRGKVKLGTYDPPPLPIEAALTR' A
#
# COMPACT_ATOMS: atom_id res chain seq x y z
N MET A 1 13.16 16.79 -9.33
CA MET A 1 13.87 15.49 -9.26
C MET A 1 12.83 14.40 -9.47
N ARG A 2 12.86 13.67 -10.60
CA ARG A 2 11.98 12.51 -10.83
C ARG A 2 12.58 11.34 -10.08
N LYS A 3 11.91 10.81 -9.05
CA LYS A 3 12.31 9.53 -8.47
C LYS A 3 12.00 8.46 -9.51
N CYS A 4 13.04 7.82 -10.03
CA CYS A 4 12.90 6.59 -10.80
C CYS A 4 12.28 5.56 -9.86
N GLU A 5 11.00 5.25 -10.06
CA GLU A 5 10.37 4.10 -9.42
C GLU A 5 10.95 2.86 -10.11
N SER A 6 11.77 2.09 -9.38
CA SER A 6 12.23 0.78 -9.84
C SER A 6 11.00 -0.12 -10.02
N ASP A 7 10.96 -0.84 -11.14
CA ASP A 7 9.79 -1.50 -11.75
C ASP A 7 9.14 -2.65 -10.93
N GLY A 8 9.40 -2.74 -9.63
CA GLY A 8 8.71 -3.64 -8.73
C GLY A 8 8.65 -3.22 -7.26
N VAL A 9 9.16 -2.02 -6.96
CA VAL A 9 9.23 -1.53 -5.57
C VAL A 9 8.14 -0.48 -5.37
N ILE A 10 7.30 -0.68 -4.35
CA ILE A 10 6.38 0.37 -3.89
C ILE A 10 7.17 1.42 -3.11
N THR A 11 6.72 2.67 -3.14
CA THR A 11 7.43 3.74 -2.41
C THR A 11 7.24 3.60 -0.89
N THR A 12 8.10 4.23 -0.10
CA THR A 12 7.94 4.26 1.38
C THR A 12 6.56 4.76 1.82
N ASP A 13 6.01 5.77 1.14
CA ASP A 13 4.65 6.24 1.41
C ASP A 13 3.60 5.16 1.13
N GLN A 14 3.78 4.38 0.06
CA GLN A 14 2.89 3.28 -0.30
C GLN A 14 2.99 2.14 0.72
N GLU A 15 4.19 1.82 1.21
CA GLU A 15 4.40 0.84 2.29
C GLU A 15 3.68 1.25 3.58
N LEU A 16 3.81 2.52 3.98
CA LEU A 16 3.14 3.06 5.16
C LEU A 16 1.61 3.04 5.01
N ILE A 17 1.10 3.38 3.83
CA ILE A 17 -0.34 3.30 3.53
C ILE A 17 -0.84 1.86 3.68
N VAL A 18 -0.14 0.87 3.11
CA VAL A 18 -0.52 -0.54 3.21
C VAL A 18 -0.46 -1.02 4.65
N SER A 19 0.62 -0.71 5.37
CA SER A 19 0.79 -1.13 6.77
C SER A 19 -0.31 -0.58 7.69
N LEU A 20 -0.70 0.68 7.52
CA LEU A 20 -1.79 1.26 8.31
C LEU A 20 -3.14 0.64 7.96
N LEU A 21 -3.41 0.36 6.68
CA LEU A 21 -4.62 -0.35 6.26
C LEU A 21 -4.67 -1.77 6.84
N ASP A 22 -3.55 -2.50 6.81
CA ASP A 22 -3.44 -3.85 7.37
C ASP A 22 -3.64 -3.86 8.90
N SER A 23 -3.27 -2.77 9.58
CA SER A 23 -3.54 -2.57 11.01
C SER A 23 -5.02 -2.25 11.32
N GLY A 24 -5.87 -2.15 10.31
CA GLY A 24 -7.31 -1.87 10.44
C GLY A 24 -7.69 -0.40 10.38
N CYS A 25 -6.75 0.52 10.04
CA CYS A 25 -7.09 1.93 9.88
C CYS A 25 -7.97 2.16 8.64
N THR A 26 -8.93 3.06 8.77
CA THR A 26 -9.71 3.58 7.64
C THR A 26 -8.86 4.52 6.78
N ARG A 27 -9.28 4.75 5.52
CA ARG A 27 -8.58 5.68 4.62
C ARG A 27 -8.51 7.11 5.15
N ALA A 28 -9.48 7.53 5.96
CA ALA A 28 -9.48 8.83 6.60
C ALA A 28 -8.37 8.90 7.65
N GLU A 29 -8.31 7.93 8.56
CA GLU A 29 -7.27 7.86 9.60
C GLU A 29 -5.86 7.72 9.02
N VAL A 30 -5.70 6.98 7.92
CA VAL A 30 -4.43 6.92 7.18
C VAL A 30 -4.05 8.30 6.65
N GLY A 31 -5.02 9.03 6.08
CA GLY A 31 -4.82 10.39 5.61
C GLY A 31 -4.39 11.34 6.73
N ASP A 32 -5.06 11.26 7.88
CA ASP A 32 -4.74 12.07 9.05
C ASP A 32 -3.32 11.78 9.58
N ARG A 33 -2.93 10.49 9.66
CA ARG A 33 -1.61 10.08 10.15
C ARG A 33 -0.46 10.45 9.21
N LEU A 34 -0.69 10.38 7.91
CA LEU A 34 0.33 10.67 6.89
C LEU A 34 0.28 12.12 6.40
N ASN A 35 -0.63 12.94 6.95
CA ASN A 35 -0.90 14.30 6.49
C ASN A 35 -1.18 14.36 4.96
N MET A 36 -2.01 13.43 4.49
CA MET A 36 -2.40 13.28 3.09
C MET A 36 -3.93 13.34 2.96
N SER A 37 -4.42 13.98 1.89
CA SER A 37 -5.86 13.95 1.63
C SER A 37 -6.34 12.57 1.23
N ALA A 38 -7.60 12.24 1.54
CA ALA A 38 -8.22 10.97 1.16
C ALA A 38 -8.13 10.70 -0.36
N ALA A 39 -8.15 11.74 -1.19
CA ALA A 39 -7.95 11.64 -2.64
C ALA A 39 -6.54 11.19 -3.02
N VAL A 40 -5.51 11.65 -2.30
CA VAL A 40 -4.13 11.19 -2.48
C VAL A 40 -4.01 9.73 -2.07
N ILE A 41 -4.56 9.35 -0.91
CA ILE A 41 -4.57 7.96 -0.44
C ILE A 41 -5.24 7.04 -1.46
N GLY A 42 -6.42 7.41 -1.96
CA GLY A 42 -7.12 6.64 -3.01
C GLY A 42 -6.29 6.45 -4.28
N ARG A 43 -5.57 7.50 -4.73
CA ARG A 43 -4.67 7.39 -5.89
C ARG A 43 -3.50 6.44 -5.64
N GLN A 44 -2.89 6.48 -4.46
CA GLN A 44 -1.79 5.58 -4.12
C GLN A 44 -2.25 4.12 -4.05
N ILE A 45 -3.41 3.85 -3.44
CA ILE A 45 -4.03 2.51 -3.41
C ILE A 45 -4.25 2.00 -4.84
N SER A 46 -4.78 2.84 -5.74
CA SER A 46 -4.98 2.45 -7.14
C SER A 46 -3.67 2.12 -7.86
N ARG A 47 -2.58 2.83 -7.59
CA ARG A 47 -1.25 2.53 -8.15
C ARG A 47 -0.70 1.20 -7.64
N ILE A 48 -0.80 0.95 -6.33
CA ILE A 48 -0.39 -0.32 -5.72
C ILE A 48 -1.18 -1.48 -6.34
N ARG A 49 -2.51 -1.36 -6.44
CA ARG A 49 -3.36 -2.36 -7.12
C ARG A 49 -2.96 -2.59 -8.57
N GLY A 50 -2.55 -1.55 -9.28
CA GLY A 50 -1.99 -1.67 -10.63
C GLY A 50 -0.72 -2.53 -10.65
N LYS A 51 0.22 -2.26 -9.75
CA LYS A 51 1.47 -3.05 -9.61
C LYS A 51 1.20 -4.52 -9.25
N VAL A 52 0.25 -4.80 -8.36
CA VAL A 52 -0.17 -6.19 -8.04
C VAL A 52 -0.71 -6.91 -9.27
N LYS A 53 -1.62 -6.26 -10.02
CA LYS A 53 -2.21 -6.85 -11.22
C LYS A 53 -1.20 -7.15 -12.32
N LEU A 54 -0.15 -6.33 -12.42
CA LEU A 54 0.94 -6.51 -13.37
C LEU A 54 1.96 -7.56 -12.92
N GLY A 55 1.84 -8.09 -11.70
CA GLY A 55 2.82 -9.03 -11.13
C GLY A 55 4.15 -8.37 -10.78
N THR A 56 4.21 -7.04 -10.78
CA THR A 56 5.43 -6.28 -10.45
C THR A 56 5.58 -6.08 -8.94
N TYR A 57 4.51 -6.27 -8.16
CA TYR A 57 4.55 -6.19 -6.70
C TYR A 57 3.78 -7.39 -6.12
N ASP A 58 4.47 -8.15 -5.28
CA ASP A 58 3.89 -9.28 -4.55
C ASP A 58 3.56 -8.81 -3.12
N PRO A 59 2.28 -8.61 -2.78
CA PRO A 59 1.89 -8.15 -1.45
C PRO A 59 2.16 -9.24 -0.41
N PRO A 60 2.42 -8.86 0.86
CA PRO A 60 2.53 -9.83 1.92
C PRO A 60 1.23 -10.64 2.05
N PRO A 61 1.31 -11.92 2.45
CA PRO A 61 0.13 -12.77 2.59
C PRO A 61 -0.82 -12.17 3.61
N LEU A 62 -2.12 -12.30 3.34
CA LEU A 62 -3.13 -11.82 4.27
C LEU A 62 -3.00 -12.55 5.62
N PRO A 63 -3.36 -11.93 6.76
CA PRO A 63 -3.22 -12.54 8.08
C PRO A 63 -3.88 -13.93 8.20
N ILE A 64 -4.98 -14.14 7.46
CA ILE A 64 -5.69 -15.42 7.38
C ILE A 64 -4.81 -16.50 6.70
N GLU A 65 -4.09 -16.12 5.64
CA GLU A 65 -3.20 -17.02 4.90
C GLU A 65 -1.93 -17.34 5.71
N ALA A 66 -1.37 -16.35 6.40
CA ALA A 66 -0.21 -16.55 7.28
C ALA A 66 -0.50 -17.52 8.45
N ALA A 67 -1.75 -17.53 8.95
CA ALA A 67 -2.19 -18.43 10.01
C ALA A 67 -2.38 -19.90 9.54
N LEU A 68 -2.58 -20.14 8.25
CA LEU A 68 -2.78 -21.47 7.66
C LEU A 68 -1.47 -22.21 7.34
N THR A 69 -0.34 -21.49 7.29
CA THR A 69 1.00 -22.04 7.01
C THR A 69 1.79 -22.47 8.26
N ARG A 70 1.14 -22.59 9.43
CA ARG A 70 1.77 -23.01 10.70
C ARG A 70 1.43 -24.42 11.11
#